data_AF-A0A7C6TW15-F1
#
_entry.id   AF-A0A7C6TW15-F1
#
_cell.length_a   1.000
_cell.length_b   1.000
_cell.length_c   1.000
_cell.angle_alpha   90.00
_cell.angle_beta   90.00
_cell.angle_gamma   90.00
#
_symmetry.space_group_name_H-M   'P 1'
#
loop_
_entity.id
_entity.type
_entity.pdbx_description
1 polymer ?
#
loop_
_entity_poly.entity_id
_entity_poly.type
_entity_poly.pdbx_seq_one_letter_code
_entity_poly.pdbx_strand_id
1 'polypeptide(L)'
;MMQKNILAVDMGGSKLLAGIVSPHGKVLSVVRAELPRTYDASLLKSALLSLLDQVDTSSCVAAGVSLPGLADSKTGTLLYAPFSGIRDFKAAQIISDRTKLSAAGDNDVNACAVGEARFGVCQNVSDFLWVTVSNGIGGSIFANG
;
A
#
# COMPACT_ATOMS: atom_id res chain seq x y z
N MET A 1 17.88 -16.51 -13.16
CA MET A 1 17.84 -15.80 -11.86
C MET A 1 16.39 -15.57 -11.50
N MET A 2 15.98 -15.84 -10.25
CA MET A 2 14.64 -15.49 -9.78
C MET A 2 14.45 -13.98 -9.90
N GLN A 3 13.38 -13.54 -10.57
CA GLN A 3 13.01 -12.13 -10.63
C GLN A 3 12.72 -11.64 -9.22
N LYS A 4 13.34 -10.53 -8.81
CA LYS A 4 13.18 -9.94 -7.49
C LYS A 4 11.92 -9.08 -7.46
N ASN A 5 10.76 -9.71 -7.45
CA ASN A 5 9.48 -8.98 -7.46
C ASN A 5 9.14 -8.44 -6.07
N ILE A 6 8.16 -7.55 -6.02
CA ILE A 6 7.63 -6.95 -4.79
C ILE A 6 6.13 -7.25 -4.73
N LEU A 7 5.66 -7.66 -3.56
CA LEU A 7 4.23 -7.67 -3.26
C LEU A 7 3.80 -6.23 -2.90
N ALA A 8 2.94 -5.62 -3.71
CA ALA A 8 2.34 -4.33 -3.40
C ALA A 8 0.90 -4.53 -2.93
N VAL A 9 0.55 -3.95 -1.78
CA VAL A 9 -0.81 -3.95 -1.23
C VAL A 9 -1.32 -2.52 -1.21
N ASP A 10 -2.50 -2.29 -1.76
CA ASP A 10 -3.20 -1.01 -1.67
C ASP A 10 -4.45 -1.16 -0.80
N MET A 11 -4.45 -0.52 0.35
CA MET A 11 -5.58 -0.51 1.27
C MET A 11 -6.45 0.72 1.00
N GLY A 12 -7.39 0.59 0.08
CA GLY A 12 -8.40 1.61 -0.18
C GLY A 12 -9.56 1.54 0.82
N GLY A 13 -10.38 2.60 0.86
CA GLY A 13 -11.54 2.64 1.76
C GLY A 13 -12.65 1.64 1.42
N SER A 14 -12.83 1.31 0.13
CA SER A 14 -13.89 0.41 -0.36
C SER A 14 -13.37 -0.92 -0.91
N LYS A 15 -12.07 -1.08 -1.08
CA LYS A 15 -11.45 -2.26 -1.70
C LYS A 15 -10.01 -2.39 -1.27
N LEU A 16 -9.51 -3.61 -1.29
CA LEU A 16 -8.10 -3.94 -1.14
C LEU A 16 -7.57 -4.47 -2.48
N LEU A 17 -6.35 -4.11 -2.84
CA LEU A 17 -5.62 -4.68 -3.96
C LEU A 17 -4.33 -5.32 -3.47
N ALA A 18 -3.96 -6.45 -4.03
CA ALA A 18 -2.64 -7.05 -3.85
C ALA A 18 -2.09 -7.43 -5.22
N GLY A 19 -0.88 -7.00 -5.55
CA GLY A 19 -0.28 -7.25 -6.84
C GLY A 19 1.19 -7.56 -6.77
N ILE A 20 1.67 -8.35 -7.74
CA ILE A 20 3.09 -8.61 -7.92
C ILE A 20 3.64 -7.57 -8.88
N VAL A 21 4.64 -6.83 -8.43
CA VAL A 21 5.26 -5.72 -9.18
C VAL A 21 6.72 -6.04 -9.42
N SER A 22 7.18 -5.82 -10.66
CA SER A 22 8.58 -6.00 -11.02
C SER A 22 9.46 -4.87 -10.45
N PRO A 23 10.79 -5.04 -10.41
CA PRO A 23 11.73 -3.96 -10.05
C PRO A 23 11.59 -2.68 -10.88
N HIS A 24 10.98 -2.76 -12.06
CA HIS A 24 10.81 -1.64 -12.98
C HIS A 24 9.40 -1.02 -12.91
N GLY A 25 8.63 -1.32 -11.86
CA GLY A 25 7.28 -0.77 -11.66
C GLY A 25 6.20 -1.44 -12.53
N LYS A 26 6.52 -2.52 -13.25
CA LYS A 26 5.54 -3.23 -14.06
C LYS A 26 4.67 -4.12 -13.17
N VAL A 27 3.37 -3.91 -13.18
CA VAL A 27 2.39 -4.79 -12.54
C VAL A 27 2.28 -6.09 -13.35
N LEU A 28 2.57 -7.22 -12.71
CA LEU A 28 2.57 -8.56 -13.31
C LEU A 28 1.27 -9.31 -13.07
N SER A 29 0.68 -9.14 -11.88
CA SER A 29 -0.62 -9.69 -11.51
C SER A 29 -1.27 -8.83 -10.43
N VAL A 30 -2.60 -8.87 -10.34
CA VAL A 30 -3.39 -8.18 -9.31
C VAL A 30 -4.58 -9.05 -8.94
N VAL A 31 -4.84 -9.16 -7.64
CA VAL A 31 -6.09 -9.65 -7.07
C VAL A 31 -6.76 -8.53 -6.28
N ARG A 32 -8.07 -8.64 -6.09
CA ARG A 32 -8.91 -7.60 -5.48
C ARG A 32 -9.91 -8.23 -4.50
N ALA A 33 -10.17 -7.53 -3.40
CA ALA A 33 -11.28 -7.81 -2.51
C ALA A 33 -12.11 -6.54 -2.29
N GLU A 34 -13.43 -6.64 -2.39
CA GLU A 34 -14.32 -5.55 -1.98
C GLU A 34 -14.41 -5.50 -0.45
N LEU A 35 -14.54 -4.28 0.08
CA LEU A 35 -14.94 -4.06 1.45
C LEU A 35 -16.39 -3.57 1.47
N PRO A 36 -17.21 -4.00 2.46
CA PRO A 36 -18.53 -3.44 2.65
C PRO A 36 -18.44 -1.95 2.99
N ARG A 37 -19.55 -1.22 2.90
CA ARG A 37 -19.57 0.22 3.23
C ARG A 37 -19.14 0.52 4.67
N THR A 38 -19.44 -0.39 5.59
CA THR A 38 -19.11 -0.29 7.02
C THR A 38 -18.41 -1.57 7.44
N TYR A 39 -17.30 -1.43 8.15
CA TYR A 39 -16.50 -2.56 8.66
C TYR A 39 -15.64 -2.13 9.84
N ASP A 40 -15.20 -3.10 10.62
CA ASP A 40 -14.28 -2.92 11.72
C ASP A 40 -12.87 -3.46 11.37
N ALA A 41 -11.94 -3.31 12.32
CA ALA A 41 -10.57 -3.79 12.16
C ALA A 41 -10.48 -5.32 11.99
N SER A 42 -11.41 -6.07 12.57
CA SER A 42 -11.43 -7.53 12.49
C SER A 42 -11.78 -7.98 11.07
N LEU A 43 -12.82 -7.39 10.47
CA LEU A 43 -13.20 -7.67 9.09
C LEU A 43 -12.12 -7.21 8.11
N LEU A 44 -11.53 -6.04 8.32
CA LEU A 44 -10.41 -5.56 7.51
C LEU A 44 -9.22 -6.52 7.55
N LYS A 45 -8.86 -7.02 8.74
CA LYS A 45 -7.79 -8.02 8.91
C LYS A 45 -8.13 -9.31 8.18
N SER A 46 -9.35 -9.82 8.33
CA SER A 46 -9.78 -11.05 7.65
C SER A 46 -9.72 -10.88 6.13
N ALA A 47 -10.22 -9.77 5.60
CA ALA A 47 -10.20 -9.47 4.17
C ALA A 47 -8.77 -9.37 3.63
N LEU A 48 -7.87 -8.70 4.36
CA LEU A 48 -6.45 -8.61 4.00
C LEU A 48 -5.79 -10.00 3.95
N LEU A 49 -6.01 -10.85 4.96
CA LEU A 49 -5.46 -12.21 4.98
C LEU A 49 -5.99 -13.05 3.80
N SER A 50 -7.31 -13.02 3.56
CA SER A 50 -7.93 -13.73 2.43
C SER A 50 -7.45 -13.22 1.07
N LEU A 51 -7.10 -11.94 0.95
CA LEU A 51 -6.53 -11.37 -0.27
C LEU A 51 -5.09 -11.88 -0.49
N LEU A 52 -4.27 -11.89 0.56
CA LEU A 52 -2.88 -12.38 0.50
C LEU A 52 -2.81 -13.86 0.10
N ASP A 53 -3.80 -14.65 0.48
CA ASP A 53 -3.88 -16.08 0.15
C ASP A 53 -4.14 -16.35 -1.34
N GLN A 54 -4.57 -15.33 -2.10
CA GLN A 54 -4.84 -15.42 -3.53
C GLN A 54 -3.62 -15.06 -4.40
N VAL A 55 -2.51 -14.63 -3.79
CA VAL A 55 -1.32 -14.17 -4.51
C VAL A 55 -0.14 -15.12 -4.30
N ASP A 56 0.45 -15.59 -5.39
CA ASP A 56 1.72 -16.29 -5.33
C ASP A 56 2.88 -15.30 -5.10
N THR A 57 3.42 -15.32 -3.89
CA THR A 57 4.51 -14.46 -3.44
C THR A 57 5.89 -15.14 -3.54
N SER A 58 5.98 -16.33 -4.15
CA SER A 58 7.23 -17.10 -4.24
C SER A 58 8.38 -16.37 -4.96
N SER A 59 8.05 -15.45 -5.87
CA SER A 59 9.01 -14.58 -6.57
C SER A 59 9.32 -13.27 -5.84
N CYS A 60 8.67 -13.01 -4.71
CA CYS A 60 8.79 -11.73 -4.02
C CYS A 60 9.95 -11.74 -3.02
N VAL A 61 10.65 -10.60 -2.93
CA VAL A 61 11.72 -10.40 -1.93
C VAL A 61 11.32 -9.47 -0.78
N ALA A 62 10.26 -8.69 -0.96
CA ALA A 62 9.71 -7.79 0.04
C ALA A 62 8.24 -7.45 -0.28
N ALA A 63 7.58 -6.77 0.66
CA ALA A 63 6.24 -6.25 0.50
C ALA A 63 6.14 -4.75 0.83
N GLY A 64 5.21 -4.06 0.18
CA GLY A 64 4.86 -2.67 0.46
C GLY A 64 3.35 -2.52 0.66
N VAL A 65 2.91 -1.63 1.54
CA VAL A 65 1.49 -1.32 1.73
C VAL A 65 1.22 0.19 1.73
N SER A 66 0.30 0.68 0.89
CA SER A 66 -0.28 2.02 1.02
C SER A 66 -1.48 2.01 1.96
N LEU A 67 -1.53 2.98 2.88
CA LEU A 67 -2.49 3.05 3.96
C LEU A 67 -3.42 4.27 3.81
N PRO A 68 -4.73 4.12 4.05
CA PRO A 68 -5.68 5.20 3.83
C PRO A 68 -5.83 6.01 5.13
N GLY A 69 -5.37 7.26 5.12
CA GLY A 69 -5.39 8.14 6.29
C GLY A 69 -4.05 8.24 7.00
N LEU A 70 -4.06 8.45 8.32
CA LEU A 70 -2.85 8.73 9.09
C LEU A 70 -2.04 7.45 9.30
N ALA A 71 -0.80 7.44 8.79
CA ALA A 71 0.11 6.31 8.88
C ALA A 71 1.36 6.66 9.69
N ASP A 72 1.88 5.67 10.42
CA ASP A 72 3.26 5.67 10.90
C ASP A 72 4.14 4.90 9.93
N SER A 73 4.93 5.63 9.13
CA SER A 73 5.79 5.04 8.11
C SER A 73 6.97 4.24 8.67
N LYS A 74 7.34 4.45 9.95
CA LYS A 74 8.40 3.66 10.60
C LYS A 74 7.96 2.23 10.88
N THR A 75 6.67 2.03 11.16
CA THR A 75 6.12 0.72 11.53
C THR A 75 5.16 0.15 10.49
N GLY A 76 4.74 0.94 9.50
CA GLY A 76 3.69 0.55 8.56
C GLY A 76 2.34 0.35 9.24
N THR A 77 2.05 1.15 10.26
CA THR A 77 0.81 1.11 11.05
C THR A 77 -0.15 2.18 10.57
N LEU A 78 -1.40 1.81 10.31
CA LEU A 78 -2.50 2.74 10.13
C LEU A 78 -2.95 3.24 11.50
N LEU A 79 -2.53 4.45 11.86
CA LEU A 79 -2.84 5.08 13.14
C LEU A 79 -4.32 5.49 13.20
N TYR A 80 -4.86 6.00 12.11
CA TYR A 80 -6.27 6.39 12.04
C TYR A 80 -6.79 6.50 10.59
N ALA A 81 -7.91 5.81 10.31
CA ALA A 81 -8.68 5.95 9.08
C ALA A 81 -10.00 6.69 9.34
N PRO A 82 -10.16 7.96 8.91
CA PRO A 82 -11.34 8.77 9.23
C PRO A 82 -12.67 8.18 8.76
N PHE A 83 -12.68 7.53 7.60
CA PHE A 83 -13.90 7.03 6.97
C PHE A 83 -14.44 5.73 7.61
N SER A 84 -13.61 4.97 8.33
CA SER A 84 -14.00 3.71 9.01
C SER A 84 -13.91 3.80 10.54
N GLY A 85 -13.17 4.78 11.07
CA GLY A 85 -12.91 4.92 12.50
C GLY A 85 -11.81 3.98 13.03
N ILE A 86 -11.19 3.16 12.19
CA ILE A 86 -10.16 2.19 12.58
C ILE A 86 -8.90 2.91 13.07
N ARG A 87 -8.28 2.36 14.12
CA ARG A 87 -7.06 2.86 14.76
C ARG A 87 -6.07 1.73 15.01
N ASP A 88 -4.78 2.09 15.08
CA ASP A 88 -3.67 1.22 15.47
C ASP A 88 -3.62 -0.12 14.72
N PHE A 89 -3.94 -0.10 13.43
CA PHE A 89 -3.96 -1.30 12.58
C PHE A 89 -2.57 -1.56 11.98
N LYS A 90 -1.89 -2.58 12.49
CA LYS A 90 -0.51 -2.95 12.12
C LYS A 90 -0.41 -3.69 10.78
N ALA A 91 -0.76 -3.01 9.68
CA ALA A 91 -0.85 -3.63 8.36
C ALA A 91 0.45 -4.30 7.90
N ALA A 92 1.59 -3.61 8.01
CA ALA A 92 2.87 -4.18 7.61
C ALA A 92 3.21 -5.45 8.42
N GLN A 93 2.98 -5.46 9.74
CA GLN A 93 3.19 -6.65 10.57
C GLN A 93 2.28 -7.81 10.13
N ILE A 94 1.00 -7.55 9.87
CA ILE A 94 0.05 -8.60 9.42
C ILE A 94 0.52 -9.20 8.08
N ILE A 95 0.97 -8.37 7.14
CA ILE A 95 1.49 -8.82 5.84
C ILE A 95 2.77 -9.64 6.04
N SER A 96 3.70 -9.18 6.87
CA SER A 96 4.94 -9.89 7.18
C SER A 96 4.68 -11.24 7.84
N ASP A 97 3.79 -11.30 8.82
CA ASP A 97 3.46 -12.55 9.51
C ASP A 97 2.87 -13.58 8.55
N ARG A 98 2.01 -13.13 7.62
CA ARG A 98 1.32 -13.99 6.68
C ARG A 98 2.21 -14.49 5.54
N THR A 99 3.04 -13.61 4.99
CA THR A 99 3.83 -13.86 3.77
C THR A 99 5.29 -14.23 4.04
N LYS A 100 5.79 -13.99 5.25
CA LYS A 100 7.21 -14.09 5.65
C LYS A 100 8.14 -13.10 4.93
N LEU A 101 7.58 -12.12 4.23
CA LEU A 101 8.32 -11.03 3.62
C LEU A 101 8.52 -9.88 4.61
N SER A 102 9.65 -9.17 4.51
CA SER A 102 9.76 -7.86 5.15
C SER A 102 8.78 -6.90 4.48
N ALA A 103 7.94 -6.24 5.28
CA ALA A 103 6.93 -5.32 4.81
C ALA A 103 7.17 -3.91 5.36
N ALA A 104 7.01 -2.91 4.50
CA ALA A 104 6.97 -1.50 4.88
C ALA A 104 5.67 -0.87 4.38
N GLY A 105 5.26 0.24 4.99
CA GLY A 105 4.08 0.94 4.54
C GLY A 105 4.13 2.43 4.84
N ASP A 106 3.37 3.19 4.08
CA ASP A 106 3.22 4.64 4.23
C ASP A 106 1.78 5.03 3.86
N ASN A 107 1.45 6.29 4.09
CA ASN A 107 0.21 6.87 3.60
C ASN A 107 0.15 6.83 2.06
N ASP A 108 -1.05 6.65 1.53
CA ASP A 108 -1.34 6.57 0.09
C ASP A 108 -0.77 7.71 -0.75
N VAL A 109 -0.92 8.98 -0.35
CA VAL A 109 -0.41 10.10 -1.14
C VAL A 109 1.12 10.20 -1.14
N ASN A 110 1.77 9.78 -0.05
CA ASN A 110 3.23 9.64 0.00
C ASN A 110 3.70 8.52 -0.95
N ALA A 111 3.02 7.37 -0.90
CA ALA A 111 3.32 6.24 -1.79
C ALA A 111 3.13 6.62 -3.27
N CYS A 112 2.10 7.39 -3.61
CA CYS A 112 1.90 7.91 -4.95
C CYS A 112 3.01 8.87 -5.38
N ALA A 113 3.43 9.80 -4.52
CA ALA A 113 4.55 10.70 -4.83
C ALA A 113 5.84 9.92 -5.10
N VAL A 114 6.18 8.93 -4.27
CA VAL A 114 7.33 8.04 -4.51
C VAL A 114 7.16 7.24 -5.80
N GLY A 115 5.94 6.78 -6.10
CA GLY A 115 5.61 6.10 -7.35
C GLY A 115 5.89 6.95 -8.58
N GLU A 116 5.43 8.22 -8.59
CA GLU A 116 5.69 9.17 -9.67
C GLU A 116 7.18 9.50 -9.81
N ALA A 117 7.88 9.67 -8.68
CA ALA A 117 9.32 9.92 -8.66
C ALA A 117 10.15 8.73 -9.16
N ARG A 118 9.65 7.49 -9.03
CA ARG A 118 10.40 6.29 -9.44
C ARG A 118 10.02 5.77 -10.81
N PHE A 119 8.74 5.83 -11.16
CA PHE A 119 8.18 5.12 -12.32
C PHE A 119 7.29 6.00 -13.20
N GLY A 120 6.94 7.20 -12.75
CA GLY A 120 6.00 8.08 -13.43
C GLY A 120 6.64 9.34 -14.00
N VAL A 121 5.87 10.43 -14.02
CA VAL A 121 6.26 11.65 -14.75
C VAL A 121 7.33 12.48 -14.01
N CYS A 122 7.61 12.16 -12.75
CA CYS A 122 8.51 12.92 -11.87
C CYS A 122 9.91 12.31 -11.72
N GLN A 123 10.30 11.32 -12.55
CA GLN A 123 11.59 10.61 -12.44
C GLN A 123 12.86 11.50 -12.42
N ASN A 124 12.78 12.73 -12.91
CA ASN A 124 13.89 13.69 -12.94
C ASN A 124 13.54 15.01 -12.25
N VAL A 125 12.58 14.98 -11.32
CA VAL A 125 12.12 16.16 -10.57
C VAL A 125 12.44 15.95 -9.10
N SER A 126 13.35 16.76 -8.56
CA SER A 126 13.79 16.66 -7.16
C SER A 126 12.78 17.19 -6.15
N ASP A 127 11.94 18.13 -6.59
CA ASP A 127 11.01 18.86 -5.73
C ASP A 127 9.66 19.01 -6.44
N PHE A 128 8.62 18.41 -5.89
CA PHE A 128 7.27 18.55 -6.42
C PHE A 128 6.21 18.34 -5.34
N LEU A 129 5.02 18.87 -5.61
CA LEU A 129 3.83 18.57 -4.85
C LEU A 129 3.00 17.57 -5.65
N TRP A 130 2.70 16.43 -5.04
CA TRP A 130 1.71 15.49 -5.56
C TRP A 130 0.36 15.80 -4.91
N VAL A 131 -0.70 15.99 -5.71
CA VAL A 131 -2.04 16.30 -5.21
C VAL A 131 -3.06 15.38 -5.88
N THR A 132 -3.98 14.84 -5.09
CA THR A 132 -5.15 14.11 -5.58
C THR A 132 -6.44 14.82 -5.18
N VAL A 133 -7.40 14.80 -6.11
CA VAL A 133 -8.77 15.29 -5.91
C VAL A 133 -9.70 14.13 -6.22
N SER A 134 -10.33 13.61 -5.17
CA SER A 134 -11.27 12.48 -5.26
C SER A 134 -12.44 12.75 -4.31
N ASN A 135 -12.78 11.82 -3.41
CA ASN A 135 -13.74 12.06 -2.33
C ASN A 135 -13.27 13.16 -1.34
N GLY A 136 -11.96 13.47 -1.35
CA GLY A 136 -11.35 14.58 -0.63
C GLY A 136 -10.13 15.09 -1.40
N ILE A 137 -9.39 16.00 -0.77
CA ILE A 137 -8.11 16.50 -1.29
C ILE A 137 -7.00 15.98 -0.37
N GLY A 138 -6.02 15.32 -0.96
CA GLY A 138 -4.81 14.86 -0.28
C GLY A 138 -3.58 15.23 -1.10
N GLY A 139 -2.42 15.29 -0.45
CA GLY A 139 -1.19 15.57 -1.17
C GLY A 139 0.07 15.34 -0.35
N SER A 140 1.17 15.19 -1.06
CA SER A 140 2.50 14.92 -0.50
C SER A 140 3.51 15.89 -1.10
N ILE A 141 4.40 16.39 -0.25
CA ILE A 141 5.58 17.15 -0.68
C ILE A 141 6.71 16.15 -0.85
N PHE A 142 7.26 16.07 -2.06
CA PHE A 142 8.51 15.39 -2.34
C PHE A 142 9.58 16.46 -2.49
N ALA A 143 10.65 16.39 -1.71
CA ALA A 143 11.65 17.45 -1.66
C ALA A 143 13.06 16.88 -1.48
N ASN A 144 14.02 17.45 -2.21
CA ASN A 144 15.44 17.07 -2.22
C ASN A 144 15.75 15.63 -2.69
N GLY A 145 14.89 15.01 -3.53
CA GLY A 145 15.12 13.64 -4.01
C GLY A 145 14.75 12.54 -3.01
#